data_AF-A0A2D6QAT4-F1
#
_entry.id   AF-A0A2D6QAT4-F1
#
_cell.length_a   1.000
_cell.length_b   1.000
_cell.length_c   1.000
_cell.angle_alpha   90.00
_cell.angle_beta   90.00
_cell.angle_gamma   90.00
#
_symmetry.space_group_name_H-M   'P 1'
#
loop_
_entity.id
_entity.type
_entity.pdbx_description
1 polymer ?
#
loop_
_entity_poly.entity_id
_entity_poly.type
_entity_poly.pdbx_seq_one_letter_code
_entity_poly.pdbx_strand_id
1 'polypeptide(L)'
;MPGTPLTMSLSTTLILITLLVPQDAEQRDRQETPGAQTEALHRTTPKTWDYLLPGDHWRPLVSPLVLDGVEFAVRLEDPTSLHLDTNADGQTERHVTSPRARVQLQADGGGRHVLRIRRAGDAWECSNGEILTARVEGVRLQIIDLNGDGRFDDYGRDAMVVGEKVGASYLSRVATISDRLFHLTVNTSGDKVSTRPYSGPTAHLNVKRGFHSRGELDYAVFSSGESSFELADAHDGRRIPAGAYRFICGRASKGAETARMTGCSMAPIVLAAEQSHSLTWGGPLHARFRCSVSEGELTVFSNVRFTGIGGEEYFGFAPDANSPSIRVLDASTGKVVQYGQMGGCCGGGFSAYVARVPSKVQLEVHLNHKRTLFESIRGRVRPTRVAKADKAPR
;
A
#
# COMPACT_ATOMS: atom_id res chain seq x y z
N MET A 1 57.03 -6.12 -66.45
CA MET A 1 56.76 -4.92 -65.64
C MET A 1 56.41 -5.37 -64.23
N PRO A 2 57.25 -5.11 -63.22
CA PRO A 2 56.89 -5.29 -61.81
C PRO A 2 56.45 -3.96 -61.19
N GLY A 3 55.25 -3.95 -60.60
CA GLY A 3 54.63 -2.77 -59.99
C GLY A 3 55.25 -2.43 -58.64
N THR A 4 55.53 -1.14 -58.45
CA THR A 4 56.05 -0.49 -57.25
C THR A 4 54.96 -0.38 -56.17
N PRO A 5 55.28 -0.57 -54.88
CA PRO A 5 54.31 -0.38 -53.79
C PRO A 5 54.15 1.10 -53.41
N LEU A 6 52.91 1.51 -53.16
CA LEU A 6 52.51 2.81 -52.63
C LEU A 6 52.73 2.86 -51.10
N THR A 7 53.56 3.79 -50.65
CA THR A 7 53.73 4.19 -49.25
C THR A 7 52.73 5.29 -48.89
N MET A 8 51.80 5.01 -47.98
CA MET A 8 50.93 6.03 -47.36
C MET A 8 51.67 6.72 -46.20
N SER A 9 51.85 8.03 -46.33
CA SER A 9 52.34 8.93 -45.28
C SER A 9 51.17 9.43 -44.43
N LEU A 10 51.15 9.08 -43.14
CA LEU A 10 50.22 9.62 -42.14
C LEU A 10 50.86 10.84 -41.47
N SER A 11 50.37 12.04 -41.79
CA SER A 11 50.71 13.27 -41.05
C SER A 11 49.81 13.38 -39.82
N THR A 12 50.40 13.26 -38.62
CA THR A 12 49.72 13.46 -37.34
C THR A 12 49.75 14.95 -36.99
N THR A 13 48.61 15.63 -37.08
CA THR A 13 48.44 17.00 -36.56
C THR A 13 48.25 16.94 -35.04
N LEU A 14 49.22 17.47 -34.30
CA LEU A 14 49.16 17.62 -32.85
C LEU A 14 48.36 18.90 -32.51
N ILE A 15 47.15 18.75 -31.96
CA ILE A 15 46.37 19.89 -31.43
C ILE A 15 46.72 20.04 -29.95
N LEU A 16 47.47 21.08 -29.62
CA LEU A 16 47.79 21.48 -28.25
C LEU A 16 46.58 22.21 -27.66
N ILE A 17 45.79 21.52 -26.85
CA ILE A 17 44.70 22.12 -26.06
C ILE A 17 45.29 22.57 -24.73
N THR A 18 45.49 23.89 -24.57
CA THR A 18 45.89 24.50 -23.30
C THR A 18 44.70 24.43 -22.34
N LEU A 19 44.73 23.51 -21.38
CA LEU A 19 43.78 23.45 -20.28
C LEU A 19 44.06 24.61 -19.31
N LEU A 20 43.30 25.70 -19.46
CA LEU A 20 43.15 26.70 -18.42
C LEU A 20 42.34 26.08 -17.27
N VAL A 21 43.03 25.70 -16.21
CA VAL A 21 42.41 25.33 -14.92
C VAL A 21 41.95 26.63 -14.24
N PRO A 22 40.64 26.86 -14.03
CA PRO A 22 40.22 27.95 -13.17
C PRO A 22 40.56 27.59 -11.71
N GLN A 23 41.64 28.16 -11.19
CA GLN A 23 41.86 28.29 -9.75
C GLN A 23 40.94 29.41 -9.26
N ASP A 24 39.71 29.07 -8.84
CA ASP A 24 38.88 29.88 -7.92
C ASP A 24 37.54 29.15 -7.63
N ALA A 25 37.61 27.99 -6.99
CA ALA A 25 36.42 27.24 -6.56
C ALA A 25 36.53 26.56 -5.18
N GLU A 26 37.52 26.90 -4.35
CA GLU A 26 37.68 26.29 -3.01
C GLU A 26 37.09 27.11 -1.85
N GLN A 27 36.25 28.11 -2.13
CA GLN A 27 35.66 28.99 -1.09
C GLN A 27 34.14 29.17 -1.15
N ARG A 28 33.38 28.13 -1.54
CA ARG A 28 31.95 28.07 -1.26
C ARG A 28 31.60 26.79 -0.51
N ASP A 29 30.89 26.97 0.59
CA ASP A 29 30.27 25.95 1.45
C ASP A 29 31.20 25.11 2.32
N ARG A 30 31.86 25.78 3.28
CA ARG A 30 31.82 25.25 4.66
C ARG A 30 30.40 25.47 5.20
N GLN A 31 29.43 24.71 4.68
CA GLN A 31 28.17 24.52 5.37
C GLN A 31 28.52 23.79 6.66
N GLU A 32 28.38 24.50 7.78
CA GLU A 32 28.31 23.88 9.10
C GLU A 32 27.41 22.65 8.97
N THR A 33 27.96 21.47 9.30
CA THR A 33 27.18 20.24 9.27
C THR A 33 25.97 20.49 10.17
N PRO A 34 24.73 20.51 9.62
CA PRO A 34 23.57 20.85 10.44
C PRO A 34 23.53 19.92 11.63
N GLY A 35 23.64 20.51 12.82
CA GLY A 35 23.53 19.78 14.08
C GLY A 35 22.15 19.12 14.19
N ALA A 36 22.00 18.20 15.15
CA ALA A 36 20.70 17.57 15.36
C ALA A 36 19.62 18.62 15.65
N GLN A 37 18.54 18.64 14.88
CA GLN A 37 17.38 19.49 15.13
C GLN A 37 16.38 18.72 15.98
N THR A 38 15.75 19.38 16.97
CA THR A 38 14.70 18.78 17.81
C THR A 38 13.48 19.67 17.82
N GLU A 39 12.31 19.06 17.61
CA GLU A 39 11.02 19.74 17.50
C GLU A 39 10.01 19.10 18.44
N ALA A 40 9.10 19.92 18.97
CA ALA A 40 7.96 19.44 19.76
C ALA A 40 6.90 18.84 18.83
N LEU A 41 6.33 17.71 19.24
CA LEU A 41 5.18 17.07 18.61
C LEU A 41 3.90 17.55 19.30
N HIS A 42 2.92 17.94 18.49
CA HIS A 42 1.62 18.42 18.97
C HIS A 42 0.51 17.46 18.59
N ARG A 43 -0.34 17.12 19.54
CA ARG A 43 -1.55 16.32 19.31
C ARG A 43 -2.55 17.13 18.50
N THR A 44 -3.01 16.57 17.40
CA THR A 44 -4.06 17.16 16.56
C THR A 44 -5.08 16.12 16.14
N THR A 45 -6.28 16.58 15.82
CA THR A 45 -7.37 15.74 15.30
C THR A 45 -7.73 16.26 13.92
N PRO A 46 -7.52 15.47 12.86
CA PRO A 46 -7.75 15.95 11.50
C PRO A 46 -9.26 16.11 11.27
N LYS A 47 -9.68 17.05 10.42
CA LYS A 47 -11.10 17.28 10.11
C LYS A 47 -11.73 16.17 9.27
N THR A 48 -10.95 15.51 8.44
CA THR A 48 -11.33 14.32 7.68
C THR A 48 -10.25 13.25 7.88
N TRP A 49 -10.58 11.99 7.60
CA TRP A 49 -9.60 10.91 7.66
C TRP A 49 -9.41 10.32 6.26
N ASP A 50 -8.56 10.97 5.49
CA ASP A 50 -8.31 10.62 4.09
C ASP A 50 -6.96 9.91 3.89
N TYR A 51 -6.29 9.55 4.99
CA TYR A 51 -4.99 8.90 4.97
C TYR A 51 -5.03 7.51 4.34
N LEU A 52 -4.02 7.20 3.54
CA LEU A 52 -3.72 5.85 3.06
C LEU A 52 -2.65 5.25 3.95
N LEU A 53 -3.06 4.33 4.83
CA LEU A 53 -2.21 3.74 5.86
C LEU A 53 -1.61 2.41 5.39
N PRO A 54 -0.38 2.07 5.83
CA PRO A 54 0.29 0.84 5.42
C PRO A 54 -0.37 -0.42 6.01
N GLY A 55 -0.97 -0.24 7.17
CA GLY A 55 -1.96 -1.13 7.78
C GLY A 55 -2.95 -0.24 8.53
N ASP A 56 -4.23 -0.64 8.54
CA ASP A 56 -5.25 0.04 9.32
C ASP A 56 -5.78 -0.98 10.32
N HIS A 57 -5.33 -0.89 11.57
CA HIS A 57 -5.72 -1.82 12.62
C HIS A 57 -7.01 -1.33 13.25
N TRP A 58 -8.06 -2.10 12.97
CA TRP A 58 -9.36 -1.95 13.60
C TRP A 58 -9.51 -3.07 14.61
N ARG A 59 -9.88 -2.72 15.83
CA ARG A 59 -10.16 -3.69 16.90
C ARG A 59 -11.66 -3.68 17.21
N PRO A 60 -12.23 -4.82 17.62
CA PRO A 60 -13.61 -4.86 18.08
C PRO A 60 -13.84 -3.83 19.18
N LEU A 61 -14.93 -3.07 19.06
CA LEU A 61 -15.36 -2.14 20.09
C LEU A 61 -16.22 -2.93 21.09
N VAL A 62 -15.60 -3.34 22.20
CA VAL A 62 -16.21 -4.15 23.26
C VAL A 62 -16.42 -3.33 24.54
N SER A 63 -17.29 -3.83 25.43
CA SER A 63 -17.58 -3.22 26.73
C SER A 63 -16.94 -4.02 27.87
N PRO A 64 -16.24 -3.38 28.82
CA PRO A 64 -15.81 -1.98 28.77
C PRO A 64 -14.72 -1.77 27.72
N LEU A 65 -14.63 -0.57 27.17
CA LEU A 65 -13.49 -0.14 26.39
C LEU A 65 -12.42 0.37 27.35
N VAL A 66 -11.25 -0.27 27.38
CA VAL A 66 -10.16 0.13 28.27
C VAL A 66 -9.08 0.88 27.50
N LEU A 67 -8.76 2.11 27.93
CA LEU A 67 -7.68 2.94 27.38
C LEU A 67 -6.84 3.48 28.54
N ASP A 68 -5.53 3.26 28.52
CA ASP A 68 -4.59 3.69 29.57
C ASP A 68 -5.03 3.29 31.00
N GLY A 69 -5.67 2.13 31.12
CA GLY A 69 -6.20 1.62 32.39
C GLY A 69 -7.53 2.24 32.85
N VAL A 70 -8.12 3.13 32.05
CA VAL A 70 -9.43 3.74 32.28
C VAL A 70 -10.51 2.98 31.50
N GLU A 71 -11.60 2.64 32.16
CA GLU A 71 -12.75 1.96 31.56
C GLU A 71 -13.80 2.97 31.07
N PHE A 72 -14.22 2.83 29.81
CA PHE A 72 -15.33 3.56 29.22
C PHE A 72 -16.45 2.57 28.91
N ALA A 73 -17.66 2.81 29.44
CA ALA A 73 -18.80 1.97 29.13
C ALA A 73 -19.20 2.06 27.65
N VAL A 74 -19.44 0.90 27.04
CA VAL A 74 -20.01 0.79 25.68
C VAL A 74 -21.32 0.03 25.76
N ARG A 75 -22.38 0.60 25.18
CA ARG A 75 -23.69 -0.06 25.11
C ARG A 75 -24.18 -0.11 23.68
N LEU A 76 -24.34 -1.33 23.15
CA LEU A 76 -25.03 -1.54 21.88
C LEU A 76 -26.54 -1.48 22.14
N GLU A 77 -27.26 -0.63 21.42
CA GLU A 77 -28.72 -0.59 21.47
C GLU A 77 -29.30 -1.51 20.39
N ASP A 78 -28.75 -1.45 19.17
CA ASP A 78 -29.03 -2.37 18.07
C ASP A 78 -27.78 -2.49 17.14
N PRO A 79 -27.78 -3.34 16.08
CA PRO A 79 -26.62 -3.48 15.20
C PRO A 79 -26.18 -2.20 14.46
N THR A 80 -27.00 -1.16 14.47
CA THR A 80 -26.82 0.13 13.77
C THR A 80 -26.56 1.30 14.71
N SER A 81 -26.68 1.12 16.03
CA SER A 81 -26.56 2.18 17.03
C SER A 81 -25.77 1.75 18.27
N LEU A 82 -24.92 2.65 18.78
CA LEU A 82 -24.20 2.44 20.03
C LEU A 82 -24.17 3.72 20.87
N HIS A 83 -24.09 3.55 22.18
CA HIS A 83 -23.85 4.60 23.16
C HIS A 83 -22.49 4.42 23.82
N LEU A 84 -21.76 5.51 23.99
CA LEU A 84 -20.46 5.54 24.64
C LEU A 84 -20.49 6.48 25.83
N ASP A 85 -19.88 6.02 26.90
CA ASP A 85 -19.34 6.83 27.97
C ASP A 85 -18.13 7.60 27.44
N THR A 86 -18.15 8.93 27.50
CA THR A 86 -17.05 9.77 27.00
C THR A 86 -16.18 10.39 28.09
N ASN A 87 -16.58 10.28 29.36
CA ASN A 87 -15.91 10.89 30.50
C ASN A 87 -15.49 9.89 31.60
N ALA A 88 -15.66 8.59 31.35
CA ALA A 88 -15.42 7.48 32.26
C ALA A 88 -16.22 7.55 33.58
N ASP A 89 -17.44 8.12 33.56
CA ASP A 89 -18.32 8.15 34.73
C ASP A 89 -19.24 6.91 34.85
N GLY A 90 -19.14 5.99 33.88
CA GLY A 90 -19.93 4.76 33.80
C GLY A 90 -21.32 4.94 33.19
N GLN A 91 -21.72 6.16 32.83
CA GLN A 91 -22.95 6.46 32.11
C GLN A 91 -22.64 6.71 30.64
N THR A 92 -23.47 6.20 29.75
CA THR A 92 -23.31 6.43 28.32
C THR A 92 -24.13 7.64 27.87
N GLU A 93 -23.47 8.66 27.34
CA GLU A 93 -24.06 9.95 26.94
C GLU A 93 -23.91 10.23 25.44
N ARG A 94 -22.98 9.56 24.76
CA ARG A 94 -22.74 9.76 23.32
C ARG A 94 -23.39 8.69 22.47
N HIS A 95 -24.50 9.05 21.80
CA HIS A 95 -25.14 8.21 20.79
C HIS A 95 -24.44 8.32 19.42
N VAL A 96 -24.01 7.19 18.85
CA VAL A 96 -23.37 7.07 17.54
C VAL A 96 -24.25 6.24 16.60
N THR A 97 -24.78 6.89 15.57
CA THR A 97 -25.66 6.28 14.54
C THR A 97 -25.01 6.20 13.15
N SER A 98 -23.92 6.93 12.94
CA SER A 98 -23.21 6.93 11.66
C SER A 98 -22.30 5.69 11.55
N PRO A 99 -22.29 4.97 10.42
CA PRO A 99 -21.42 3.80 10.22
C PRO A 99 -19.93 4.17 10.18
N ARG A 100 -19.61 5.48 10.16
CA ARG A 100 -18.28 6.04 10.40
C ARG A 100 -18.41 7.25 11.30
N ALA A 101 -17.75 7.23 12.44
CA ALA A 101 -17.78 8.32 13.40
C ALA A 101 -16.39 8.57 13.98
N ARG A 102 -16.25 9.72 14.64
CA ARG A 102 -15.12 9.99 15.52
C ARG A 102 -15.65 10.45 16.85
N VAL A 103 -15.01 9.98 17.91
CA VAL A 103 -15.40 10.25 19.28
C VAL A 103 -14.17 10.63 20.06
N GLN A 104 -14.29 11.66 20.90
CA GLN A 104 -13.28 12.05 21.86
C GLN A 104 -13.70 11.50 23.22
N LEU A 105 -12.76 10.86 23.92
CA LEU A 105 -12.93 10.32 25.26
C LEU A 105 -11.94 11.03 26.19
N GLN A 106 -12.37 11.42 27.38
CA GLN A 106 -11.53 12.11 28.36
C GLN A 106 -12.07 11.92 29.77
N ALA A 107 -11.41 11.08 30.56
CA ALA A 107 -11.71 10.93 31.98
C ALA A 107 -11.22 12.13 32.80
N ASP A 108 -11.84 12.36 33.96
CA ASP A 108 -11.38 13.38 34.89
C ASP A 108 -9.96 13.08 35.38
N GLY A 109 -9.05 14.04 35.25
CA GLY A 109 -7.61 13.86 35.47
C GLY A 109 -6.90 12.90 34.51
N GLY A 110 -7.61 12.30 33.55
CA GLY A 110 -7.10 11.34 32.57
C GLY A 110 -6.61 11.96 31.26
N GLY A 111 -6.00 11.13 30.43
CA GLY A 111 -5.60 11.50 29.08
C GLY A 111 -6.80 11.72 28.16
N ARG A 112 -6.62 12.58 27.16
CA ARG A 112 -7.57 12.74 26.06
C ARG A 112 -7.28 11.71 24.98
N HIS A 113 -8.29 10.94 24.57
CA HIS A 113 -8.21 9.99 23.47
C HIS A 113 -9.16 10.40 22.35
N VAL A 114 -8.75 10.14 21.10
CA VAL A 114 -9.64 10.29 19.94
C VAL A 114 -9.69 8.97 19.20
N LEU A 115 -10.90 8.48 18.97
CA LEU A 115 -11.16 7.22 18.28
C LEU A 115 -11.84 7.47 16.94
N ARG A 116 -11.43 6.70 15.94
CA ARG A 116 -12.22 6.43 14.75
C ARG A 116 -13.07 5.20 15.03
N ILE A 117 -14.35 5.28 14.69
CA ILE A 117 -15.31 4.19 14.86
C ILE A 117 -15.90 3.86 13.50
N ARG A 118 -16.04 2.57 13.20
CA ARG A 118 -16.73 2.11 12.00
C ARG A 118 -17.59 0.89 12.29
N ARG A 119 -18.55 0.66 11.40
CA ARG A 119 -19.27 -0.61 11.32
C ARG A 119 -18.59 -1.58 10.35
N ALA A 120 -18.46 -2.84 10.76
CA ALA A 120 -17.93 -3.95 9.97
C ALA A 120 -18.89 -5.16 10.07
N GLY A 121 -19.76 -5.32 9.07
CA GLY A 121 -20.88 -6.27 9.17
C GLY A 121 -21.85 -5.84 10.28
N ASP A 122 -22.11 -6.72 11.23
CA ASP A 122 -22.95 -6.42 12.42
C ASP A 122 -22.13 -6.06 13.67
N ALA A 123 -20.81 -5.93 13.53
CA ALA A 123 -19.92 -5.51 14.60
C ALA A 123 -19.50 -4.05 14.45
N TRP A 124 -19.17 -3.43 15.59
CA TRP A 124 -18.50 -2.14 15.64
C TRP A 124 -17.02 -2.33 15.93
N GLU A 125 -16.19 -1.52 15.28
CA GLU A 125 -14.75 -1.51 15.47
C GLU A 125 -14.26 -0.10 15.74
N CYS A 126 -13.17 0.01 16.48
CA CYS A 126 -12.47 1.26 16.71
C CYS A 126 -11.00 1.19 16.32
N SER A 127 -10.42 2.36 16.08
CA SER A 127 -8.99 2.57 15.83
C SER A 127 -8.59 3.95 16.35
N ASN A 128 -7.29 4.19 16.54
CA ASN A 128 -6.80 5.51 16.94
C ASN A 128 -7.20 6.57 15.89
N GLY A 129 -7.61 7.75 16.36
CA GLY A 129 -8.01 8.90 15.55
C GLY A 129 -7.21 10.18 15.84
N GLU A 130 -6.20 10.08 16.71
CA GLU A 130 -5.28 11.17 17.00
C GLU A 130 -3.98 11.05 16.20
N ILE A 131 -3.41 12.20 15.87
CA ILE A 131 -2.13 12.31 15.18
C ILE A 131 -1.21 13.25 15.94
N LEU A 132 0.08 12.95 15.95
CA LEU A 132 1.10 13.90 16.37
C LEU A 132 1.65 14.64 15.17
N THR A 133 1.89 15.94 15.29
CA THR A 133 2.44 16.74 14.19
C THR A 133 3.57 17.65 14.64
N ALA A 134 4.58 17.80 13.79
CA ALA A 134 5.67 18.75 13.93
C ALA A 134 6.07 19.32 12.56
N ARG A 135 6.88 20.38 12.53
CA ARG A 135 7.60 20.83 11.34
C ARG A 135 9.08 20.53 11.50
N VAL A 136 9.58 19.55 10.77
CA VAL A 136 10.96 19.08 10.84
C VAL A 136 11.65 19.47 9.53
N GLU A 137 12.78 20.17 9.60
CA GLU A 137 13.48 20.69 8.40
C GLU A 137 12.52 21.49 7.47
N GLY A 138 11.59 22.24 8.08
CA GLY A 138 10.56 23.03 7.39
C GLY A 138 9.40 22.22 6.79
N VAL A 139 9.44 20.89 6.83
CA VAL A 139 8.41 20.00 6.27
C VAL A 139 7.52 19.46 7.37
N ARG A 140 6.21 19.37 7.09
CA ARG A 140 5.25 18.76 8.00
C ARG A 140 5.57 17.27 8.19
N LEU A 141 5.70 16.86 9.44
CA LEU A 141 5.73 15.47 9.85
C LEU A 141 4.45 15.16 10.61
N GLN A 142 3.85 14.01 10.33
CA GLN A 142 2.74 13.48 11.10
C GLN A 142 3.03 12.03 11.51
N ILE A 143 2.70 11.69 12.76
CA ILE A 143 2.86 10.33 13.30
C ILE A 143 1.51 9.86 13.81
N ILE A 144 1.20 8.59 13.53
CA ILE A 144 -0.09 7.97 13.83
C ILE A 144 0.21 6.67 14.57
N ASP A 145 -0.22 6.55 15.82
CA ASP A 145 -0.27 5.28 16.53
C ASP A 145 -1.20 4.34 15.77
N LEU A 146 -0.63 3.33 15.11
CA LEU A 146 -1.38 2.39 14.28
C LEU A 146 -1.85 1.18 15.06
N ASN A 147 -1.09 0.73 16.07
CA ASN A 147 -1.42 -0.47 16.82
C ASN A 147 -2.38 -0.18 17.99
N GLY A 148 -2.56 1.10 18.33
CA GLY A 148 -3.46 1.61 19.35
C GLY A 148 -2.98 1.32 20.77
N ASP A 149 -1.66 1.25 21.00
CA ASP A 149 -1.04 0.99 22.32
C ASP A 149 -0.69 2.27 23.10
N GLY A 150 -0.95 3.45 22.52
CA GLY A 150 -0.70 4.75 23.14
C GLY A 150 0.73 5.28 22.98
N ARG A 151 1.63 4.50 22.37
CA ARG A 151 2.99 4.91 22.01
C ARG A 151 3.01 5.47 20.59
N PHE A 152 3.99 6.32 20.32
CA PHE A 152 4.18 6.94 19.00
C PHE A 152 5.65 6.83 18.52
N ASP A 153 6.45 6.00 19.20
CA ASP A 153 7.85 5.72 18.91
C ASP A 153 8.07 4.30 18.38
N ASP A 154 7.00 3.62 17.94
CA ASP A 154 7.03 2.22 17.51
C ASP A 154 7.41 2.10 16.03
N TYR A 155 8.72 2.15 15.77
CA TYR A 155 9.29 2.03 14.42
C TYR A 155 8.90 0.72 13.71
N GLY A 156 8.50 0.86 12.45
CA GLY A 156 8.02 -0.25 11.63
C GLY A 156 6.60 -0.72 11.98
N ARG A 157 5.91 -0.07 12.94
CA ARG A 157 4.53 -0.41 13.34
C ARG A 157 3.60 0.79 13.24
N ASP A 158 3.97 1.93 13.82
CA ASP A 158 3.24 3.19 13.69
C ASP A 158 3.27 3.70 12.25
N ALA A 159 2.42 4.65 11.90
CA ALA A 159 2.45 5.32 10.60
C ALA A 159 3.12 6.68 10.68
N MET A 160 3.74 7.07 9.57
CA MET A 160 4.34 8.38 9.38
C MET A 160 3.94 8.96 8.03
N VAL A 161 3.58 10.23 8.03
CA VAL A 161 3.36 11.04 6.83
C VAL A 161 4.38 12.16 6.81
N VAL A 162 5.06 12.32 5.68
CA VAL A 162 6.02 13.41 5.45
C VAL A 162 5.49 14.30 4.33
N GLY A 163 5.37 15.59 4.60
CA GLY A 163 4.79 16.59 3.71
C GLY A 163 3.26 16.71 3.85
N GLU A 164 2.61 17.20 2.80
CA GLU A 164 1.15 17.43 2.75
C GLU A 164 0.39 16.29 2.04
N LYS A 165 1.04 15.14 1.84
CA LYS A 165 0.43 14.00 1.16
C LYS A 165 -0.48 13.20 2.10
N VAL A 166 -1.36 12.40 1.51
CA VAL A 166 -2.26 11.50 2.27
C VAL A 166 -1.67 10.10 2.49
N GLY A 167 -0.64 9.72 1.74
CA GLY A 167 0.03 8.42 1.86
C GLY A 167 0.99 8.36 3.03
N ALA A 168 0.76 7.42 3.95
CA ALA A 168 1.64 7.15 5.09
C ALA A 168 2.52 5.93 4.82
N SER A 169 3.79 5.97 5.23
CA SER A 169 4.60 4.78 5.41
C SER A 169 4.48 4.28 6.85
N TYR A 170 5.10 3.15 7.19
CA TYR A 170 5.38 2.92 8.61
C TYR A 170 6.35 3.99 9.14
N LEU A 171 6.31 4.24 10.45
CA LEU A 171 7.24 5.10 11.15
C LEU A 171 8.64 4.54 10.95
N SER A 172 9.51 5.38 10.39
CA SER A 172 10.80 4.96 9.88
C SER A 172 11.91 5.66 10.66
N ARG A 173 12.99 4.95 10.99
CA ARG A 173 14.20 5.56 11.56
C ARG A 173 14.93 6.45 10.58
N VAL A 174 14.63 6.34 9.29
CA VAL A 174 15.17 7.20 8.24
C VAL A 174 14.02 7.74 7.39
N ALA A 175 13.95 9.06 7.24
CA ALA A 175 12.94 9.72 6.43
C ALA A 175 13.60 10.56 5.32
N THR A 176 12.95 10.64 4.16
CA THR A 176 13.29 11.61 3.13
C THR A 176 12.52 12.89 3.39
N ILE A 177 13.22 13.97 3.74
CA ILE A 177 12.65 15.30 4.01
C ILE A 177 13.32 16.28 3.06
N SER A 178 12.54 16.98 2.23
CA SER A 178 13.05 17.89 1.20
C SER A 178 14.17 17.26 0.34
N ASP A 179 13.93 16.04 -0.16
CA ASP A 179 14.86 15.23 -0.99
C ASP A 179 16.19 14.84 -0.33
N ARG A 180 16.34 15.07 0.98
CA ARG A 180 17.50 14.65 1.78
C ARG A 180 17.09 13.57 2.78
N LEU A 181 18.01 12.69 3.12
CA LEU A 181 17.76 11.63 4.11
C LEU A 181 18.21 12.09 5.50
N PHE A 182 17.33 11.84 6.48
CA PHE A 182 17.58 12.14 7.88
C PHE A 182 17.31 10.90 8.73
N HIS A 183 18.16 10.64 9.71
CA HIS A 183 17.78 9.80 10.84
C HIS A 183 16.74 10.54 11.68
N LEU A 184 15.68 9.83 12.08
CA LEU A 184 14.58 10.36 12.86
C LEU A 184 14.47 9.60 14.18
N THR A 185 14.40 10.33 15.29
CA THR A 185 14.22 9.78 16.64
C THR A 185 13.01 10.42 17.30
N VAL A 186 11.98 9.64 17.61
CA VAL A 186 10.87 10.05 18.48
C VAL A 186 11.22 9.61 19.89
N ASN A 187 11.01 10.47 20.89
CA ASN A 187 11.26 10.07 22.28
C ASN A 187 10.12 9.19 22.81
N THR A 188 10.38 8.46 23.90
CA THR A 188 9.43 7.48 24.47
C THR A 188 8.09 8.10 24.89
N SER A 189 8.08 9.38 25.28
CA SER A 189 6.85 10.10 25.61
C SER A 189 6.04 10.54 24.39
N GLY A 190 6.58 10.43 23.18
CA GLY A 190 5.91 10.84 21.94
C GLY A 190 5.70 12.36 21.82
N ASP A 191 6.37 13.18 22.62
CA ASP A 191 6.19 14.63 22.62
C ASP A 191 7.31 15.38 21.88
N LYS A 192 8.37 14.69 21.44
CA LYS A 192 9.47 15.29 20.67
C LYS A 192 9.96 14.37 19.56
N VAL A 193 10.38 15.00 18.47
CA VAL A 193 11.11 14.36 17.38
C VAL A 193 12.43 15.06 17.15
N SER A 194 13.50 14.30 16.96
CA SER A 194 14.79 14.83 16.55
C SER A 194 15.25 14.24 15.22
N THR A 195 16.00 15.05 14.47
CA THR A 195 16.59 14.63 13.20
C THR A 195 18.07 14.95 13.14
N ARG A 196 18.80 14.13 12.38
CA ARG A 196 20.19 14.37 11.99
C ARG A 196 20.41 13.85 10.56
N PRO A 197 21.29 14.46 9.76
CA PRO A 197 21.58 13.96 8.42
C PRO A 197 21.95 12.46 8.41
N TYR A 198 21.40 11.71 7.46
CA TYR A 198 21.77 10.31 7.24
C TYR A 198 23.10 10.25 6.48
N SER A 199 24.07 9.49 7.01
CA SER A 199 25.41 9.33 6.43
C SER A 199 25.73 7.91 5.96
N GLY A 200 24.76 7.00 6.03
CA GLY A 200 24.93 5.62 5.58
C GLY A 200 24.85 5.48 4.05
N PRO A 201 25.07 4.26 3.53
CA PRO A 201 24.96 4.00 2.10
C PRO A 201 23.54 4.25 1.61
N THR A 202 23.42 4.86 0.43
CA THR A 202 22.14 5.18 -0.21
C THR A 202 22.01 4.50 -1.55
N ALA A 203 20.78 4.34 -2.03
CA ALA A 203 20.46 3.89 -3.37
C ALA A 203 19.28 4.71 -3.89
N HIS A 204 19.08 4.69 -5.20
CA HIS A 204 17.96 5.37 -5.83
C HIS A 204 16.95 4.35 -6.34
N LEU A 205 15.71 4.42 -5.86
CA LEU A 205 14.64 3.50 -6.25
C LEU A 205 13.52 4.25 -6.96
N ASN A 206 13.20 3.82 -8.18
CA ASN A 206 12.04 4.27 -8.94
C ASN A 206 11.01 3.14 -9.03
N VAL A 207 9.82 3.37 -8.46
CA VAL A 207 8.70 2.40 -8.48
C VAL A 207 7.59 2.79 -9.45
N LYS A 208 7.60 4.04 -9.96
CA LYS A 208 6.52 4.56 -10.80
C LYS A 208 6.74 4.29 -12.29
N ARG A 209 7.97 4.48 -12.80
CA ARG A 209 8.26 4.33 -14.24
C ARG A 209 8.06 2.92 -14.78
N GLY A 210 8.30 1.89 -13.97
CA GLY A 210 8.06 0.50 -14.35
C GLY A 210 6.73 -0.07 -13.86
N PHE A 211 5.81 0.78 -13.38
CA PHE A 211 4.46 0.36 -13.00
C PHE A 211 3.57 0.29 -14.24
N HIS A 212 3.28 -0.92 -14.71
CA HIS A 212 2.48 -1.16 -15.90
C HIS A 212 0.98 -1.14 -15.59
N SER A 213 0.33 0.00 -15.77
CA SER A 213 -1.12 0.16 -15.55
C SER A 213 -1.69 1.18 -16.53
N ARG A 214 -3.01 1.16 -16.73
CA ARG A 214 -3.76 2.23 -17.41
C ARG A 214 -4.22 3.32 -16.44
N GLY A 215 -3.93 3.16 -15.16
CA GLY A 215 -4.17 4.15 -14.11
C GLY A 215 -2.87 4.62 -13.46
N GLU A 216 -3.03 5.47 -12.46
CA GLU A 216 -1.95 6.02 -11.65
C GLU A 216 -1.64 5.13 -10.45
N LEU A 217 -0.37 5.14 -10.05
CA LEU A 217 0.07 4.65 -8.75
C LEU A 217 -0.11 5.79 -7.74
N ASP A 218 -1.10 5.67 -6.84
CA ASP A 218 -1.40 6.71 -5.86
C ASP A 218 -0.58 6.56 -4.57
N TYR A 219 -0.19 5.31 -4.27
CA TYR A 219 0.36 4.92 -2.98
C TYR A 219 1.15 3.63 -3.11
N ALA A 220 2.38 3.61 -2.60
CA ALA A 220 3.19 2.39 -2.56
C ALA A 220 4.22 2.43 -1.43
N VAL A 221 4.11 1.49 -0.49
CA VAL A 221 5.01 1.42 0.68
C VAL A 221 5.97 0.24 0.55
N PHE A 222 7.24 0.54 0.75
CA PHE A 222 8.34 -0.42 0.80
C PHE A 222 9.05 -0.33 2.14
N SER A 223 9.35 -1.48 2.75
CA SER A 223 9.95 -1.54 4.08
C SER A 223 11.10 -2.53 4.19
N SER A 224 12.06 -2.21 5.06
CA SER A 224 13.24 -3.00 5.41
C SER A 224 13.57 -2.75 6.88
N GLY A 225 13.24 -3.70 7.76
CA GLY A 225 13.39 -3.52 9.21
C GLY A 225 12.62 -2.30 9.72
N GLU A 226 13.31 -1.40 10.43
CA GLU A 226 12.76 -0.12 10.93
C GLU A 226 12.77 1.01 9.88
N SER A 227 13.06 0.71 8.60
CA SER A 227 12.99 1.68 7.51
C SER A 227 11.76 1.43 6.64
N SER A 228 10.98 2.48 6.36
CA SER A 228 9.79 2.38 5.52
C SER A 228 9.58 3.66 4.72
N PHE A 229 9.25 3.52 3.44
CA PHE A 229 9.10 4.64 2.52
C PHE A 229 7.84 4.50 1.67
N GLU A 230 7.06 5.57 1.60
CA GLU A 230 6.00 5.75 0.61
C GLU A 230 6.64 6.40 -0.63
N LEU A 231 6.50 5.77 -1.80
CA LEU A 231 7.28 6.07 -3.01
C LEU A 231 6.45 6.38 -4.26
N ALA A 232 5.12 6.40 -4.19
CA ALA A 232 4.28 6.62 -5.37
C ALA A 232 4.36 8.05 -5.93
N ASP A 233 4.70 9.03 -5.08
CA ASP A 233 4.90 10.43 -5.45
C ASP A 233 6.26 10.72 -6.12
N ALA A 234 7.21 9.79 -6.02
CA ALA A 234 8.56 9.96 -6.52
C ALA A 234 8.68 9.59 -8.01
N HIS A 235 8.22 10.47 -8.91
CA HIS A 235 8.18 10.23 -10.36
C HIS A 235 9.54 9.79 -10.93
N ASP A 236 10.61 10.48 -10.55
CA ASP A 236 11.96 10.18 -11.02
C ASP A 236 12.67 9.13 -10.15
N GLY A 237 12.04 8.72 -9.06
CA GLY A 237 12.61 7.87 -8.02
C GLY A 237 13.00 8.70 -6.80
N ARG A 238 13.35 8.00 -5.73
CA ARG A 238 13.74 8.62 -4.46
C ARG A 238 15.02 7.97 -3.96
N ARG A 239 15.91 8.79 -3.40
CA ARG A 239 17.07 8.31 -2.65
C ARG A 239 16.61 7.77 -1.30
N ILE A 240 16.92 6.50 -1.04
CA ILE A 240 16.63 5.80 0.23
C ILE A 240 17.88 5.03 0.69
N PRO A 241 17.97 4.56 1.95
CA PRO A 241 19.07 3.72 2.40
C PRO A 241 19.23 2.47 1.53
N ALA A 242 20.47 2.08 1.23
CA ALA A 242 20.74 0.79 0.58
C ALA A 242 20.29 -0.37 1.50
N GLY A 243 19.78 -1.45 0.91
CA GLY A 243 19.20 -2.56 1.68
C GLY A 243 18.22 -3.43 0.88
N ALA A 244 17.60 -4.41 1.55
CA ALA A 244 16.62 -5.31 0.96
C ALA A 244 15.20 -4.95 1.39
N TYR A 245 14.41 -4.41 0.47
CA TYR A 245 13.06 -3.90 0.74
C TYR A 245 11.98 -4.84 0.26
N ARG A 246 10.90 -4.98 1.04
CA ARG A 246 9.69 -5.67 0.63
C ARG A 246 8.60 -4.66 0.31
N PHE A 247 7.83 -4.93 -0.73
CA PHE A 247 6.58 -4.22 -0.97
C PHE A 247 5.55 -4.64 0.09
N ILE A 248 5.01 -3.68 0.83
CA ILE A 248 4.03 -3.92 1.89
C ILE A 248 2.63 -3.82 1.32
N CYS A 249 2.31 -2.65 0.78
CA CYS A 249 0.99 -2.33 0.29
C CYS A 249 1.01 -1.16 -0.69
N GLY A 250 -0.05 -1.02 -1.45
CA GLY A 250 -0.24 0.15 -2.30
C GLY A 250 -1.67 0.33 -2.76
N ARG A 251 -1.87 1.37 -3.57
CA ARG A 251 -3.13 1.66 -4.23
C ARG A 251 -2.87 2.24 -5.62
N ALA A 252 -3.66 1.79 -6.58
CA ALA A 252 -3.70 2.36 -7.91
C ALA A 252 -5.12 2.86 -8.21
N SER A 253 -5.23 3.94 -9.00
CA SER A 253 -6.53 4.50 -9.41
C SER A 253 -6.61 4.87 -10.88
N LYS A 254 -7.84 4.88 -11.41
CA LYS A 254 -8.15 5.34 -12.76
C LYS A 254 -9.52 6.00 -12.76
N GLY A 255 -9.54 7.32 -12.67
CA GLY A 255 -10.78 8.07 -12.42
C GLY A 255 -11.40 7.66 -11.08
N ALA A 256 -12.64 7.18 -11.09
CA ALA A 256 -13.30 6.68 -9.87
C ALA A 256 -12.90 5.22 -9.52
N GLU A 257 -12.17 4.53 -10.40
CA GLU A 257 -11.76 3.15 -10.13
C GLU A 257 -10.53 3.11 -9.24
N THR A 258 -10.50 2.16 -8.30
CA THR A 258 -9.35 1.94 -7.43
C THR A 258 -9.12 0.44 -7.23
N ALA A 259 -7.86 0.08 -6.99
CA ALA A 259 -7.48 -1.25 -6.51
C ALA A 259 -6.41 -1.10 -5.42
N ARG A 260 -6.53 -1.90 -4.37
CA ARG A 260 -5.49 -2.06 -3.35
C ARG A 260 -4.51 -3.14 -3.77
N MET A 261 -3.29 -3.02 -3.26
CA MET A 261 -2.19 -3.92 -3.57
C MET A 261 -1.52 -4.42 -2.28
N THR A 262 -0.98 -5.63 -2.32
CA THR A 262 -0.08 -6.17 -1.28
C THR A 262 1.08 -6.92 -1.93
N GLY A 263 2.21 -7.02 -1.22
CA GLY A 263 3.41 -7.75 -1.64
C GLY A 263 3.15 -9.19 -2.09
N CYS A 264 2.31 -9.93 -1.38
CA CYS A 264 2.04 -11.36 -1.62
C CYS A 264 3.31 -12.18 -1.94
N SER A 265 3.61 -12.40 -3.22
CA SER A 265 4.69 -13.24 -3.73
C SER A 265 5.83 -12.45 -4.36
N MET A 266 5.77 -11.12 -4.29
CA MET A 266 6.80 -10.23 -4.78
C MET A 266 8.11 -10.45 -4.02
N ALA A 267 9.18 -10.67 -4.78
CA ALA A 267 10.51 -10.85 -4.22
C ALA A 267 11.00 -9.54 -3.56
N PRO A 268 11.82 -9.62 -2.49
CA PRO A 268 12.50 -8.45 -1.96
C PRO A 268 13.37 -7.77 -3.03
N ILE A 269 13.33 -6.45 -3.06
CA ILE A 269 14.15 -5.61 -3.93
C ILE A 269 15.45 -5.32 -3.20
N VAL A 270 16.56 -5.79 -3.76
CA VAL A 270 17.90 -5.57 -3.18
C VAL A 270 18.52 -4.34 -3.84
N LEU A 271 18.77 -3.31 -3.02
CA LEU A 271 19.38 -2.05 -3.44
C LEU A 271 20.81 -1.99 -2.94
N ALA A 272 21.78 -2.09 -3.84
CA ALA A 272 23.18 -1.85 -3.52
C ALA A 272 23.50 -0.34 -3.49
N ALA A 273 24.54 0.03 -2.75
CA ALA A 273 24.94 1.42 -2.57
C ALA A 273 25.25 2.11 -3.91
N GLU A 274 24.81 3.36 -4.04
CA GLU A 274 24.94 4.25 -5.19
C GLU A 274 24.39 3.71 -6.52
N GLN A 275 23.58 2.64 -6.46
CA GLN A 275 22.88 2.12 -7.64
C GLN A 275 21.52 2.78 -7.81
N SER A 276 21.10 2.88 -9.07
CA SER A 276 19.73 3.20 -9.45
C SER A 276 18.99 1.92 -9.84
N HIS A 277 17.81 1.72 -9.27
CA HIS A 277 16.95 0.58 -9.57
C HIS A 277 15.58 1.07 -10.00
N SER A 278 15.06 0.49 -11.09
CA SER A 278 13.69 0.70 -11.54
C SER A 278 12.93 -0.60 -11.41
N LEU A 279 11.85 -0.58 -10.64
CA LEU A 279 11.02 -1.77 -10.44
C LEU A 279 10.04 -1.94 -11.60
N THR A 280 10.08 -3.10 -12.24
CA THR A 280 9.08 -3.54 -13.23
C THR A 280 8.02 -4.39 -12.56
N TRP A 281 6.78 -3.91 -12.53
CA TRP A 281 5.65 -4.53 -11.82
C TRP A 281 4.32 -4.01 -12.36
N GLY A 282 3.21 -4.48 -11.81
CA GLY A 282 1.87 -4.19 -12.29
C GLY A 282 1.37 -5.22 -13.30
N GLY A 283 0.72 -4.73 -14.35
CA GLY A 283 0.15 -5.55 -15.39
C GLY A 283 1.20 -6.25 -16.28
N PRO A 284 0.77 -7.26 -17.05
CA PRO A 284 -0.61 -7.76 -17.11
C PRO A 284 -0.98 -8.61 -15.87
N LEU A 285 -2.27 -8.62 -15.49
CA LEU A 285 -2.73 -9.33 -14.28
C LEU A 285 -3.12 -10.79 -14.53
N HIS A 286 -2.60 -11.71 -13.73
CA HIS A 286 -2.98 -13.11 -13.72
C HIS A 286 -4.06 -13.40 -12.68
N ALA A 287 -5.18 -14.00 -13.10
CA ALA A 287 -6.22 -14.46 -12.19
C ALA A 287 -6.04 -15.95 -11.83
N ARG A 288 -6.08 -16.29 -10.55
CA ARG A 288 -6.07 -17.67 -10.04
C ARG A 288 -7.31 -17.91 -9.19
N PHE A 289 -8.06 -18.97 -9.49
CA PHE A 289 -9.27 -19.35 -8.76
C PHE A 289 -9.48 -20.85 -8.81
N ARG A 290 -10.31 -21.39 -7.91
CA ARG A 290 -10.75 -22.79 -7.97
C ARG A 290 -12.08 -22.88 -8.70
N CYS A 291 -12.30 -23.98 -9.40
CA CYS A 291 -13.61 -24.35 -9.94
C CYS A 291 -13.81 -25.86 -9.93
N SER A 292 -15.07 -26.30 -9.90
CA SER A 292 -15.47 -27.70 -10.05
C SER A 292 -16.57 -27.84 -11.09
N VAL A 293 -16.63 -29.00 -11.76
CA VAL A 293 -17.75 -29.34 -12.65
C VAL A 293 -18.37 -30.64 -12.16
N SER A 294 -19.66 -30.62 -11.81
CA SER A 294 -20.41 -31.80 -11.38
C SER A 294 -21.81 -31.78 -11.99
N GLU A 295 -22.26 -32.91 -12.55
CA GLU A 295 -23.62 -33.05 -13.11
C GLU A 295 -24.04 -31.98 -14.13
N GLY A 296 -23.06 -31.45 -14.88
CA GLY A 296 -23.31 -30.36 -15.83
C GLY A 296 -23.43 -28.98 -15.18
N GLU A 297 -23.06 -28.84 -13.90
CA GLU A 297 -22.95 -27.56 -13.21
C GLU A 297 -21.48 -27.20 -12.99
N LEU A 298 -21.12 -25.97 -13.37
CA LEU A 298 -19.83 -25.37 -13.09
C LEU A 298 -19.97 -24.52 -11.84
N THR A 299 -19.17 -24.82 -10.82
CA THR A 299 -19.01 -24.02 -9.62
C THR A 299 -17.69 -23.26 -9.69
N VAL A 300 -17.72 -21.93 -9.57
CA VAL A 300 -16.51 -21.12 -9.35
C VAL A 300 -16.48 -20.65 -7.91
N PHE A 301 -15.39 -20.94 -7.21
CA PHE A 301 -15.22 -20.58 -5.82
C PHE A 301 -14.80 -19.11 -5.67
N SER A 302 -15.17 -18.55 -4.52
CA SER A 302 -14.95 -17.15 -4.11
C SER A 302 -13.49 -16.71 -4.00
N ASN A 303 -12.53 -17.63 -4.06
CA ASN A 303 -11.14 -17.41 -3.70
C ASN A 303 -10.28 -16.91 -4.88
N VAL A 304 -10.81 -15.99 -5.68
CA VAL A 304 -10.08 -15.46 -6.85
C VAL A 304 -9.01 -14.48 -6.41
N ARG A 305 -7.80 -14.67 -6.93
CA ARG A 305 -6.62 -13.83 -6.68
C ARG A 305 -6.13 -13.22 -7.97
N PHE A 306 -5.83 -11.93 -7.96
CA PHE A 306 -5.26 -11.21 -9.12
C PHE A 306 -3.83 -10.83 -8.80
N THR A 307 -2.86 -11.35 -9.54
CA THR A 307 -1.43 -11.08 -9.31
C THR A 307 -0.81 -10.40 -10.51
N GLY A 308 -0.07 -9.32 -10.29
CA GLY A 308 0.73 -8.69 -11.34
C GLY A 308 2.05 -9.41 -11.60
N ILE A 309 2.84 -8.90 -12.54
CA ILE A 309 4.10 -9.52 -12.97
C ILE A 309 5.20 -9.43 -11.91
N GLY A 310 5.14 -8.44 -11.01
CA GLY A 310 6.07 -8.32 -9.91
C GLY A 310 5.79 -9.32 -8.78
N GLY A 311 4.62 -9.98 -8.81
CA GLY A 311 4.17 -10.91 -7.76
C GLY A 311 3.29 -10.28 -6.69
N GLU A 312 2.98 -8.98 -6.82
CA GLU A 312 2.00 -8.26 -6.01
C GLU A 312 0.56 -8.73 -6.31
N GLU A 313 -0.30 -8.69 -5.30
CA GLU A 313 -1.71 -9.07 -5.41
C GLU A 313 -2.62 -7.85 -5.35
N TYR A 314 -3.63 -7.83 -6.23
CA TYR A 314 -4.65 -6.80 -6.35
C TYR A 314 -5.98 -7.26 -5.76
N PHE A 315 -6.59 -6.37 -4.97
CA PHE A 315 -7.86 -6.64 -4.28
C PHE A 315 -8.62 -5.34 -3.99
N GLY A 316 -9.83 -5.49 -3.42
CA GLY A 316 -10.65 -4.34 -3.02
C GLY A 316 -10.96 -3.38 -4.16
N PHE A 317 -11.22 -3.92 -5.36
CA PHE A 317 -11.58 -3.13 -6.54
C PHE A 317 -12.85 -2.33 -6.26
N ALA A 318 -12.79 -1.02 -6.42
CA ALA A 318 -13.95 -0.15 -6.23
C ALA A 318 -14.16 0.77 -7.44
N PRO A 319 -15.41 1.08 -7.83
CA PRO A 319 -16.64 0.47 -7.31
C PRO A 319 -16.74 -1.01 -7.70
N ASP A 320 -17.50 -1.81 -6.93
CA ASP A 320 -17.64 -3.26 -7.17
C ASP A 320 -18.14 -3.59 -8.58
N ALA A 321 -18.93 -2.71 -9.19
CA ALA A 321 -19.41 -2.86 -10.57
C ALA A 321 -18.27 -2.90 -11.61
N ASN A 322 -17.09 -2.39 -11.27
CA ASN A 322 -15.89 -2.38 -12.11
C ASN A 322 -14.90 -3.48 -11.70
N SER A 323 -15.30 -4.37 -10.78
CA SER A 323 -14.52 -5.54 -10.44
C SER A 323 -14.31 -6.45 -11.66
N PRO A 324 -13.24 -7.27 -11.64
CA PRO A 324 -13.06 -8.33 -12.62
C PRO A 324 -14.29 -9.22 -12.77
N SER A 325 -14.48 -9.83 -13.94
CA SER A 325 -15.61 -10.73 -14.20
C SER A 325 -15.16 -12.07 -14.78
N ILE A 326 -15.96 -13.11 -14.60
CA ILE A 326 -15.77 -14.41 -15.24
C ILE A 326 -16.86 -14.59 -16.30
N ARG A 327 -16.44 -14.99 -17.49
CA ARG A 327 -17.31 -15.43 -18.57
C ARG A 327 -17.11 -16.93 -18.77
N VAL A 328 -18.22 -17.64 -18.80
CA VAL A 328 -18.29 -19.04 -19.20
C VAL A 328 -18.74 -19.08 -20.64
N LEU A 329 -17.92 -19.67 -21.50
CA LEU A 329 -18.16 -19.77 -22.93
C LEU A 329 -18.44 -21.22 -23.30
N ASP A 330 -19.37 -21.42 -24.23
CA ASP A 330 -19.49 -22.69 -24.94
C ASP A 330 -18.23 -22.88 -25.80
N ALA A 331 -17.52 -23.99 -25.58
CA ALA A 331 -16.24 -24.22 -26.23
C ALA A 331 -16.35 -24.45 -27.74
N SER A 332 -17.53 -24.86 -28.24
CA SER A 332 -17.77 -25.13 -29.66
C SER A 332 -18.16 -23.88 -30.44
N THR A 333 -18.93 -22.98 -29.83
CA THR A 333 -19.43 -21.77 -30.51
C THR A 333 -18.68 -20.50 -30.13
N GLY A 334 -17.92 -20.52 -29.02
CA GLY A 334 -17.30 -19.34 -28.43
C GLY A 334 -18.32 -18.33 -27.88
N LYS A 335 -19.61 -18.68 -27.79
CA LYS A 335 -20.64 -17.81 -27.24
C LYS A 335 -20.61 -17.87 -25.72
N VAL A 336 -20.86 -16.72 -25.08
CA VAL A 336 -21.03 -16.67 -23.63
C VAL A 336 -22.31 -17.42 -23.28
N VAL A 337 -22.19 -18.46 -22.48
CA VAL A 337 -23.33 -19.16 -21.88
C VAL A 337 -23.67 -18.55 -20.54
N GLN A 338 -22.67 -18.05 -19.80
CA GLN A 338 -22.95 -17.23 -18.63
C GLN A 338 -21.83 -16.28 -18.17
N TYR A 339 -22.18 -15.36 -17.28
CA TYR A 339 -21.40 -14.24 -16.78
C TYR A 339 -21.59 -14.09 -15.26
N GLY A 340 -20.50 -13.79 -14.55
CA GLY A 340 -20.52 -13.39 -13.13
C GLY A 340 -19.48 -12.31 -12.84
N GLN A 341 -19.84 -11.30 -12.05
CA GLN A 341 -18.91 -10.30 -11.53
C GLN A 341 -18.20 -10.82 -10.28
N MET A 342 -16.98 -10.34 -10.03
CA MET A 342 -16.17 -10.66 -8.85
C MET A 342 -16.14 -9.48 -7.85
N GLY A 343 -17.29 -9.10 -7.26
CA GLY A 343 -17.40 -8.07 -6.22
C GLY A 343 -16.59 -8.29 -4.93
N GLY A 344 -15.93 -7.22 -4.47
CA GLY A 344 -15.51 -6.99 -3.08
C GLY A 344 -14.79 -8.10 -2.31
N CYS A 345 -13.46 -8.16 -2.39
CA CYS A 345 -12.59 -8.98 -1.53
C CYS A 345 -12.52 -8.49 -0.05
N CYS A 346 -13.56 -7.83 0.46
CA CYS A 346 -13.59 -7.22 1.79
C CYS A 346 -14.86 -7.64 2.54
N GLY A 347 -14.84 -8.81 3.17
CA GLY A 347 -15.76 -9.16 4.27
C GLY A 347 -17.17 -9.68 3.91
N GLY A 348 -17.59 -9.65 2.65
CA GLY A 348 -18.83 -10.29 2.19
C GLY A 348 -18.47 -11.48 1.31
N GLY A 349 -18.59 -12.69 1.84
CA GLY A 349 -18.26 -13.91 1.11
C GLY A 349 -18.95 -13.95 -0.26
N PHE A 350 -18.18 -14.21 -1.31
CA PHE A 350 -18.78 -14.69 -2.54
C PHE A 350 -19.49 -16.01 -2.23
N SER A 351 -20.78 -16.06 -2.54
CA SER A 351 -21.45 -17.35 -2.72
C SER A 351 -20.85 -17.99 -3.98
N ALA A 352 -20.51 -19.28 -3.89
CA ALA A 352 -20.01 -20.01 -5.04
C ALA A 352 -20.93 -19.79 -6.25
N TYR A 353 -20.37 -19.43 -7.39
CA TYR A 353 -21.15 -19.19 -8.58
C TYR A 353 -21.45 -20.52 -9.27
N VAL A 354 -22.71 -20.89 -9.39
CA VAL A 354 -23.15 -22.15 -10.01
C VAL A 354 -23.91 -21.86 -11.31
N ALA A 355 -23.50 -22.49 -12.40
CA ALA A 355 -24.19 -22.39 -13.69
C ALA A 355 -24.30 -23.76 -14.35
N ARG A 356 -25.46 -24.06 -14.95
CA ARG A 356 -25.60 -25.21 -15.85
C ARG A 356 -24.83 -24.94 -17.14
N VAL A 357 -23.99 -25.89 -17.53
CA VAL A 357 -23.04 -25.75 -18.62
C VAL A 357 -23.09 -26.94 -19.58
N PRO A 358 -22.85 -26.72 -20.89
CA PRO A 358 -22.63 -27.80 -21.84
C PRO A 358 -21.46 -28.71 -21.44
N SER A 359 -21.38 -29.90 -22.04
CA SER A 359 -20.32 -30.89 -21.77
C SER A 359 -18.89 -30.40 -22.07
N LYS A 360 -18.74 -29.31 -22.82
CA LYS A 360 -17.46 -28.63 -23.07
C LYS A 360 -17.63 -27.12 -22.88
N VAL A 361 -16.97 -26.57 -21.86
CA VAL A 361 -16.90 -25.13 -21.62
C VAL A 361 -15.47 -24.61 -21.59
N GLN A 362 -15.33 -23.34 -21.95
CA GLN A 362 -14.14 -22.55 -21.81
C GLN A 362 -14.41 -21.44 -20.79
N LEU A 363 -13.53 -21.28 -19.81
CA LEU A 363 -13.57 -20.15 -18.88
C LEU A 363 -12.67 -19.04 -19.38
N GLU A 364 -13.18 -17.81 -19.39
CA GLU A 364 -12.38 -16.60 -19.61
C GLU A 364 -12.59 -15.63 -18.44
N VAL A 365 -11.49 -15.08 -17.91
CA VAL A 365 -11.55 -13.96 -16.98
C VAL A 365 -11.46 -12.67 -17.79
N HIS A 366 -12.42 -11.78 -17.59
CA HIS A 366 -12.47 -10.48 -18.25
C HIS A 366 -12.29 -9.39 -17.22
N LEU A 367 -11.18 -8.66 -17.34
CA LEU A 367 -11.04 -7.33 -16.78
C LEU A 367 -11.76 -6.39 -17.74
N ASN A 368 -12.75 -5.63 -17.26
CA ASN A 368 -13.67 -4.83 -18.08
C ASN A 368 -12.93 -3.76 -18.93
N HIS A 369 -12.56 -4.15 -20.16
CA HIS A 369 -11.58 -3.51 -21.05
C HIS A 369 -11.72 -2.00 -21.34
N LYS A 370 -12.94 -1.42 -21.23
CA LYS A 370 -13.17 0.00 -21.51
C LYS A 370 -12.95 0.90 -20.30
N ARG A 371 -12.92 0.33 -19.09
CA ARG A 371 -12.85 1.10 -17.85
C ARG A 371 -11.71 0.69 -16.93
N THR A 372 -11.28 -0.58 -16.97
CA THR A 372 -10.30 -1.11 -15.99
C THR A 372 -8.93 -0.44 -15.96
N LEU A 373 -8.39 -0.44 -14.74
CA LEU A 373 -6.99 -0.20 -14.37
C LEU A 373 -5.97 -1.01 -15.18
N PHE A 374 -6.28 -2.25 -15.56
CA PHE A 374 -5.33 -3.15 -16.22
C PHE A 374 -5.83 -3.65 -17.58
N GLU A 375 -4.89 -4.09 -18.40
CA GLU A 375 -5.18 -4.78 -19.65
C GLU A 375 -5.79 -6.17 -19.39
N SER A 376 -6.73 -6.59 -20.25
CA SER A 376 -7.42 -7.88 -20.12
C SER A 376 -6.52 -9.03 -20.56
N ILE A 377 -6.36 -10.05 -19.71
CA ILE A 377 -5.74 -11.33 -20.10
C ILE A 377 -6.83 -12.36 -20.40
N ARG A 378 -6.76 -12.99 -21.58
CA ARG A 378 -7.56 -14.18 -21.88
C ARG A 378 -6.81 -15.43 -21.43
N GLY A 379 -7.30 -16.08 -20.37
CA GLY A 379 -6.88 -17.43 -19.99
C GLY A 379 -7.85 -18.47 -20.55
N ARG A 380 -7.35 -19.67 -20.90
CA ARG A 380 -8.18 -20.86 -21.13
C ARG A 380 -7.94 -21.86 -20.01
N VAL A 381 -8.99 -22.18 -19.26
CA VAL A 381 -8.94 -23.29 -18.30
C VAL A 381 -9.59 -24.51 -18.96
N ARG A 382 -8.85 -25.62 -19.08
CA ARG A 382 -9.46 -26.92 -19.38
C ARG A 382 -9.81 -27.57 -18.04
N PRO A 383 -11.07 -27.93 -17.78
CA PRO A 383 -11.42 -28.68 -16.58
C PRO A 383 -10.61 -29.97 -16.56
N THR A 384 -9.83 -30.20 -15.52
CA THR A 384 -9.27 -31.51 -15.25
C THR A 384 -10.45 -32.43 -14.99
N ARG A 385 -10.61 -33.52 -15.76
CA ARG A 385 -11.65 -34.53 -15.48
C ARG A 385 -11.45 -34.99 -14.04
N VAL A 386 -12.42 -34.68 -13.18
CA VAL A 386 -12.52 -35.35 -11.88
C VAL A 386 -12.69 -36.84 -12.20
N ALA A 387 -11.77 -37.66 -11.70
CA ALA A 387 -11.89 -39.11 -11.82
C ALA A 387 -13.28 -39.49 -11.31
N LYS A 388 -14.05 -40.24 -12.11
CA LYS A 388 -15.32 -40.80 -11.64
C LYS A 388 -15.02 -41.51 -10.32
N ALA A 389 -15.70 -41.13 -9.25
CA ALA A 389 -15.68 -41.91 -8.02
C ALA A 389 -16.01 -43.35 -8.42
N ASP A 390 -15.07 -44.27 -8.19
CA ASP A 390 -15.29 -45.68 -8.42
C ASP A 390 -16.56 -46.06 -7.67
N LYS A 391 -17.55 -46.56 -8.41
CA LYS A 391 -18.76 -47.12 -7.79
C LYS A 391 -18.27 -48.19 -6.83
N ALA A 392 -18.55 -48.01 -5.54
CA ALA A 392 -18.33 -49.06 -4.54
C ALA A 392 -18.94 -50.37 -5.07
N PRO A 393 -18.16 -51.48 -5.10
CA PRO A 393 -18.69 -52.76 -5.53
C PRO A 393 -19.86 -53.15 -4.63
N ARG A 394 -20.98 -53.53 -5.24
CA ARG A 394 -22.13 -54.11 -4.54
C ARG A 394 -21.87 -55.57 -4.21
#